data_AF-A0A0R2DHN7-F1
#
_entry.id   AF-A0A0R2DHN7-F1
#
_cell.length_a   1.000
_cell.length_b   1.000
_cell.length_c   1.000
_cell.angle_alpha   90.00
_cell.angle_beta   90.00
_cell.angle_gamma   90.00
#
_symmetry.space_group_name_H-M   'P 1'
#
loop_
_entity.id
_entity.type
_entity.pdbx_description
1 polymer ?
#
loop_
_entity_poly.entity_id
_entity_poly.type
_entity_poly.pdbx_seq_one_letter_code
_entity_poly.pdbx_strand_id
1 'polypeptide(L)'
;MQKRIDLKLILAIIATGLLSFCGVIVETAMNITFPVLMREFAINAATVQWMTTAYLLVVAIVVPLSAFLKRRFKTKTLFIAANLLFLLGLIIDALATNFTVLVFGRIAQGLGTGIALPLMFNIIIDWAPQAQKGMLMGIGTLITAIAPALGPTFGGFIVGSLG
;
A
#
# COMPACT_ATOMS: atom_id res chain seq x y z
N MET A 1 31.83 0.99 -17.18
CA MET A 1 31.50 -0.15 -16.29
C MET A 1 29.99 -0.33 -16.23
N GLN A 2 29.43 -1.30 -16.95
CA GLN A 2 28.01 -1.68 -16.81
C GLN A 2 27.83 -2.35 -15.44
N LYS A 3 27.17 -1.67 -14.49
CA LYS A 3 26.66 -2.33 -13.28
C LYS A 3 25.70 -3.42 -13.75
N ARG A 4 26.05 -4.70 -13.55
CA ARG A 4 25.14 -5.82 -13.80
C ARG A 4 23.92 -5.68 -12.89
N ILE A 5 22.75 -6.09 -13.37
CA ILE A 5 21.57 -6.20 -12.51
C ILE A 5 21.90 -7.28 -11.47
N ASP A 6 22.01 -6.86 -10.21
CA ASP A 6 22.15 -7.79 -9.10
C ASP A 6 20.76 -8.36 -8.79
N LEU A 7 20.68 -9.67 -8.55
CA LEU A 7 19.47 -10.35 -8.11
C LEU A 7 18.87 -9.67 -6.87
N LYS A 8 19.73 -9.14 -5.98
CA LYS A 8 19.30 -8.38 -4.78
C LYS A 8 18.50 -7.13 -5.14
N LEU A 9 18.83 -6.45 -6.24
CA LEU A 9 18.11 -5.26 -6.71
C LEU A 9 16.72 -5.65 -7.23
N ILE A 10 16.64 -6.70 -8.04
CA ILE A 10 15.35 -7.21 -8.55
C ILE A 10 14.45 -7.61 -7.38
N LEU A 11 14.99 -8.38 -6.42
CA LEU A 11 14.24 -8.80 -5.23
C LEU A 11 13.75 -7.60 -4.40
N ALA A 12 14.55 -6.55 -4.23
CA ALA A 12 14.14 -5.35 -3.52
C ALA A 12 13.00 -4.60 -4.23
N ILE A 13 13.06 -4.50 -5.57
CA ILE A 13 12.01 -3.88 -6.38
C ILE A 13 10.72 -4.68 -6.29
N ILE A 14 10.80 -6.01 -6.45
CA ILE A 14 9.63 -6.89 -6.35
C ILE A 14 9.02 -6.81 -4.94
N ALA A 15 9.83 -6.86 -3.88
CA ALA A 15 9.33 -6.82 -2.51
C ALA A 15 8.63 -5.48 -2.19
N THR A 16 9.21 -4.34 -2.60
CA THR A 16 8.59 -3.02 -2.41
C THR A 16 7.36 -2.80 -3.30
N GLY A 17 7.39 -3.32 -4.52
CA GLY A 17 6.25 -3.32 -5.44
C GLY A 17 5.10 -4.17 -4.90
N LEU A 18 5.38 -5.33 -4.30
CA LEU A 18 4.36 -6.20 -3.74
C LEU A 18 3.67 -5.57 -2.52
N LEU A 19 4.42 -4.90 -1.65
CA LEU A 19 3.81 -4.12 -0.55
C LEU A 19 2.90 -3.00 -1.08
N SER A 20 3.34 -2.30 -2.13
CA SER A 20 2.54 -1.26 -2.78
C SER A 20 1.29 -1.84 -3.44
N PHE A 21 1.40 -2.99 -4.10
CA PHE A 21 0.30 -3.77 -4.64
C PHE A 21 -0.71 -4.15 -3.55
N CYS A 22 -0.25 -4.65 -2.41
CA CYS A 22 -1.11 -4.98 -1.27
C CYS A 22 -1.88 -3.75 -0.77
N GLY A 23 -1.24 -2.58 -0.69
CA GLY A 23 -1.93 -1.34 -0.33
C GLY A 23 -3.05 -0.98 -1.30
N VAL A 24 -2.75 -1.00 -2.60
CA VAL A 24 -3.72 -0.60 -3.65
C VAL A 24 -4.84 -1.62 -3.83
N ILE A 25 -4.55 -2.92 -3.75
CA ILE A 25 -5.60 -3.96 -3.87
C ILE A 25 -6.56 -3.88 -2.69
N VAL A 26 -6.04 -3.62 -1.49
CA VAL A 26 -6.85 -3.51 -0.26
C VAL A 26 -7.68 -2.22 -0.25
N GLU A 27 -7.18 -1.14 -0.85
CA GLU A 27 -7.97 0.09 -1.07
C GLU A 27 -9.12 -0.15 -2.05
N THR A 28 -8.83 -0.77 -3.19
CA THR A 28 -9.81 -0.96 -4.27
C THR A 28 -10.84 -2.03 -3.94
N ALA A 29 -10.45 -3.10 -3.26
CA ALA A 29 -11.36 -4.13 -2.74
C ALA A 29 -12.32 -3.56 -1.68
N MET A 30 -11.85 -2.62 -0.85
CA MET A 30 -12.62 -2.04 0.25
C MET A 30 -13.88 -1.31 -0.23
N ASN A 31 -13.83 -0.64 -1.40
CA ASN A 31 -15.00 0.04 -1.97
C ASN A 31 -16.20 -0.91 -2.22
N ILE A 32 -15.96 -2.20 -2.47
CA ILE A 32 -17.03 -3.20 -2.64
C ILE A 32 -17.66 -3.59 -1.30
N THR A 33 -16.89 -3.54 -0.22
CA THR A 33 -17.34 -3.93 1.12
C THR A 33 -18.19 -2.85 1.81
N PHE A 34 -18.23 -1.62 1.26
CA PHE A 34 -18.95 -0.49 1.87
C PHE A 34 -20.42 -0.78 2.22
N PRO A 35 -21.24 -1.40 1.35
CA PRO A 35 -22.62 -1.72 1.70
C PRO A 35 -22.73 -2.70 2.87
N VAL A 36 -21.77 -3.62 3.03
CA VAL A 36 -21.72 -4.58 4.14
C VAL A 36 -21.39 -3.85 5.44
N LEU A 37 -20.33 -3.03 5.43
CA LEU A 37 -19.90 -2.24 6.59
C LEU A 37 -20.99 -1.25 7.06
N MET A 38 -21.72 -0.66 6.11
CA MET A 38 -22.86 0.21 6.43
C MET A 38 -23.97 -0.53 7.19
N ARG A 39 -24.27 -1.78 6.81
CA ARG A 39 -25.28 -2.60 7.50
C ARG A 39 -24.77 -3.10 8.85
N GLU A 40 -23.53 -3.57 8.90
CA GLU A 40 -22.92 -4.16 10.11
C GLU A 40 -22.76 -3.12 11.23
N PHE A 41 -22.24 -1.94 10.90
CA PHE A 41 -22.04 -0.86 11.87
C PHE A 41 -23.21 0.12 11.96
N ALA A 42 -24.30 -0.11 11.21
CA ALA A 42 -25.46 0.77 11.12
C ALA A 42 -25.10 2.25 10.82
N ILE A 43 -24.16 2.46 9.90
CA ILE A 43 -23.64 3.79 9.52
C ILE A 43 -24.08 4.21 8.10
N ASN A 44 -24.04 5.52 7.85
CA ASN A 44 -24.37 6.07 6.54
C ASN A 44 -23.17 6.08 5.58
N ALA A 45 -23.43 6.35 4.29
CA ALA A 45 -22.42 6.39 3.25
C ALA A 45 -21.32 7.45 3.50
N ALA A 46 -21.69 8.61 4.05
CA ALA A 46 -20.73 9.67 4.37
C ALA A 46 -19.73 9.22 5.46
N THR A 47 -20.18 8.39 6.39
CA THR A 47 -19.36 7.85 7.47
C THR A 47 -18.42 6.77 6.94
N VAL A 48 -18.92 5.79 6.19
CA VAL A 48 -18.07 4.70 5.64
C VAL A 48 -16.99 5.22 4.68
N GLN A 49 -17.29 6.31 3.94
CA GLN A 49 -16.34 6.94 3.02
C GLN A 49 -15.06 7.44 3.71
N TRP A 50 -15.10 7.68 5.04
CA TRP A 50 -13.90 8.04 5.80
C TRP A 50 -12.81 6.97 5.76
N MET A 51 -13.14 5.71 5.47
CA MET A 51 -12.12 4.66 5.28
C MET A 51 -11.19 4.98 4.11
N THR A 52 -11.74 5.45 2.99
CA THR A 52 -10.97 5.84 1.80
C THR A 52 -10.36 7.23 1.99
N THR A 53 -11.13 8.18 2.50
CA THR A 53 -10.66 9.56 2.70
C THR A 53 -9.47 9.62 3.66
N ALA A 54 -9.56 8.97 4.84
CA ALA A 54 -8.48 8.97 5.83
C ALA A 54 -7.23 8.28 5.27
N TYR A 55 -7.40 7.14 4.60
CA TYR A 55 -6.30 6.43 3.95
C TYR A 55 -5.57 7.31 2.92
N LEU A 56 -6.30 7.94 2.00
CA LEU A 56 -5.73 8.80 0.97
C LEU A 56 -5.08 10.06 1.54
N LEU A 57 -5.68 10.68 2.56
CA LEU A 57 -5.08 11.83 3.25
C LEU A 57 -3.74 11.46 3.87
N VAL A 58 -3.67 10.32 4.54
CA VAL A 58 -2.42 9.84 5.15
C VAL A 58 -1.38 9.54 4.06
N VAL A 59 -1.76 8.82 3.00
CA VAL A 59 -0.86 8.55 1.88
C VAL A 59 -0.34 9.86 1.26
N ALA A 60 -1.21 10.85 1.04
CA ALA A 60 -0.85 12.15 0.48
C ALA A 60 0.14 12.93 1.36
N ILE A 61 0.06 12.83 2.69
CA ILE A 61 1.00 13.45 3.64
C ILE A 61 2.32 12.66 3.69
N VAL A 62 2.24 11.33 3.68
CA VAL A 62 3.39 10.45 3.90
C VAL A 62 4.28 10.35 2.67
N VAL A 63 3.72 10.38 1.46
CA VAL A 63 4.50 10.32 0.21
C VAL A 63 5.59 11.41 0.14
N PRO A 64 5.30 12.72 0.34
CA PRO A 64 6.36 13.73 0.37
C PRO A 64 7.26 13.60 1.60
N LEU A 65 6.72 13.19 2.75
CA LEU A 65 7.50 12.98 3.97
C LEU A 65 8.51 11.83 3.80
N SER A 66 8.18 10.82 3.00
CA SER A 66 9.03 9.68 2.69
C SER A 66 10.34 10.10 2.01
N ALA A 67 10.31 11.16 1.19
CA ALA A 67 11.49 11.71 0.54
C ALA A 67 12.45 12.31 1.57
N PHE A 68 11.92 12.96 2.61
CA PHE A 68 12.71 13.43 3.76
C PHE A 68 13.23 12.26 4.61
N LEU A 69 12.37 11.29 4.93
CA LEU A 69 12.70 10.07 5.67
C LEU A 69 13.85 9.30 5.00
N LYS A 70 13.84 9.19 3.67
CA LYS A 70 14.93 8.55 2.90
C LYS A 70 16.28 9.23 3.10
N ARG A 71 16.32 10.55 3.28
CA ARG A 71 17.58 11.27 3.54
C ARG A 71 18.15 11.00 4.93
N ARG A 72 17.29 10.63 5.89
CA ARG A 72 17.65 10.44 7.31
C ARG A 72 17.82 8.97 7.69
N PHE A 73 17.11 8.06 7.04
CA PHE A 73 17.06 6.64 7.39
C PHE A 73 17.51 5.74 6.24
N LYS A 74 18.00 4.55 6.58
CA LYS A 74 18.37 3.52 5.59
C LYS A 74 17.11 2.97 4.92
N THR A 75 17.18 2.74 3.60
CA THR A 75 16.12 2.13 2.79
C THR A 75 15.55 0.85 3.41
N LYS A 76 16.40 -0.04 3.94
CA LYS A 76 15.98 -1.29 4.60
C LYS A 76 15.14 -1.03 5.84
N THR A 77 15.50 -0.05 6.66
CA THR A 77 14.74 0.31 7.88
C THR A 77 13.38 0.88 7.50
N LEU A 78 13.31 1.73 6.49
CA LEU A 78 12.04 2.27 5.98
C LEU A 78 11.13 1.18 5.42
N PHE A 79 11.70 0.22 4.69
CA PHE A 79 10.93 -0.92 4.18
C PHE A 79 10.35 -1.78 5.31
N ILE A 80 11.16 -2.11 6.31
CA ILE A 80 10.70 -2.90 7.47
C ILE A 80 9.63 -2.13 8.24
N ALA A 81 9.85 -0.83 8.52
CA ALA A 81 8.86 0.00 9.19
C ALA A 81 7.54 0.08 8.42
N ALA A 82 7.58 0.25 7.09
CA ALA A 82 6.40 0.29 6.25
C ALA A 82 5.62 -1.04 6.29
N ASN A 83 6.31 -2.18 6.22
CA ASN A 83 5.67 -3.50 6.37
C ASN A 83 5.05 -3.68 7.76
N LEU A 84 5.76 -3.29 8.82
CA LEU A 84 5.24 -3.40 10.18
C LEU A 84 3.99 -2.54 10.38
N LEU A 85 4.00 -1.30 9.90
CA LEU A 85 2.82 -0.41 9.94
C LEU A 85 1.64 -1.01 9.18
N PHE A 86 1.90 -1.56 8.00
CA PHE A 86 0.88 -2.20 7.18
C PHE A 86 0.26 -3.43 7.89
N LEU A 87 1.12 -4.32 8.43
CA LEU A 87 0.68 -5.50 9.17
C LEU A 87 -0.07 -5.13 10.45
N LEU A 88 0.42 -4.14 11.21
CA LEU A 88 -0.28 -3.65 12.39
C LEU A 88 -1.66 -3.11 12.03
N GLY A 89 -1.77 -2.35 10.95
CA GLY A 89 -3.05 -1.87 10.48
C GLY A 89 -4.00 -2.98 10.06
N LEU A 90 -3.52 -4.08 9.46
CA LEU A 90 -4.34 -5.26 9.16
C LEU A 90 -4.82 -5.97 10.43
N ILE A 91 -3.96 -6.08 11.45
CA ILE A 91 -4.33 -6.70 12.73
C ILE A 91 -5.39 -5.83 13.44
N ILE A 92 -5.24 -4.51 13.40
CA ILE A 92 -6.23 -3.58 13.97
C ILE A 92 -7.56 -3.73 13.24
N ASP A 93 -7.56 -3.77 11.90
CA ASP A 93 -8.79 -3.95 11.11
C ASP A 93 -9.45 -5.31 11.42
N ALA A 94 -8.67 -6.39 11.54
CA ALA A 94 -9.18 -7.72 11.83
C ALA A 94 -9.78 -7.88 13.24
N LEU A 95 -9.33 -7.07 14.21
CA LEU A 95 -9.82 -7.07 15.58
C LEU A 95 -10.82 -5.92 15.85
N ALA A 96 -11.20 -5.18 14.82
CA ALA A 96 -12.02 -3.98 14.99
C ALA A 96 -13.44 -4.35 15.42
N THR A 97 -13.87 -3.78 16.55
CA THR A 97 -15.23 -3.95 17.09
C THR A 97 -16.17 -2.79 16.75
N ASN A 98 -15.63 -1.71 16.18
CA ASN A 98 -16.39 -0.55 15.77
C ASN A 98 -15.73 0.13 14.56
N PHE A 99 -16.50 0.96 13.87
CA PHE A 99 -16.06 1.66 12.66
C PHE A 99 -14.85 2.58 12.89
N THR A 100 -14.75 3.24 14.04
CA THR A 100 -13.63 4.14 14.34
C THR A 100 -12.30 3.37 14.41
N VAL A 101 -12.31 2.16 14.97
CA VAL A 101 -11.11 1.29 15.01
C VAL A 101 -10.68 0.86 13.60
N LEU A 102 -11.63 0.57 12.70
CA LEU A 102 -11.32 0.30 11.28
C LEU A 102 -10.64 1.52 10.62
N VAL A 103 -11.10 2.74 10.91
CA VAL A 103 -10.46 3.94 10.36
C VAL A 103 -9.03 4.11 10.90
N PHE A 104 -8.77 3.77 12.16
CA PHE A 104 -7.41 3.79 12.70
C PHE A 104 -6.49 2.74 12.07
N GLY A 105 -6.98 1.52 11.83
CA GLY A 105 -6.22 0.50 11.11
C GLY A 105 -5.92 0.93 9.67
N ARG A 106 -6.87 1.60 9.02
CA ARG A 106 -6.68 2.24 7.70
C ARG A 106 -5.62 3.33 7.71
N ILE A 107 -5.58 4.18 8.72
CA ILE A 107 -4.52 5.19 8.88
C ILE A 107 -3.15 4.50 8.97
N ALA A 108 -3.04 3.44 9.78
CA ALA A 108 -1.79 2.69 9.91
C ALA A 108 -1.34 2.03 8.58
N GLN A 109 -2.27 1.43 7.84
CA GLN A 109 -2.00 0.89 6.50
C GLN A 109 -1.56 1.99 5.52
N GLY A 110 -2.23 3.14 5.55
CA GLY A 110 -1.89 4.30 4.72
C GLY A 110 -0.47 4.83 4.97
N LEU A 111 -0.02 4.83 6.23
CA LEU A 111 1.38 5.14 6.56
C LEU A 111 2.34 4.16 5.89
N GLY A 112 2.04 2.86 5.94
CA GLY A 112 2.84 1.81 5.30
C GLY A 112 2.91 1.98 3.78
N THR A 113 1.75 2.07 3.11
CA THR A 113 1.68 2.22 1.65
C THR A 113 2.33 3.53 1.17
N GLY A 114 2.10 4.63 1.89
CA GLY A 114 2.66 5.94 1.57
C GLY A 114 4.19 5.99 1.61
N ILE A 115 4.83 5.15 2.43
CA ILE A 115 6.29 4.97 2.42
C ILE A 115 6.71 4.02 1.29
N ALA A 116 5.97 2.92 1.09
CA ALA A 116 6.33 1.86 0.16
C ALA A 116 6.40 2.31 -1.31
N LEU A 117 5.39 3.06 -1.78
CA LEU A 117 5.28 3.55 -3.15
C LEU A 117 6.54 4.34 -3.60
N PRO A 118 6.93 5.44 -2.91
CA PRO A 118 8.12 6.19 -3.26
C PRO A 118 9.40 5.41 -2.99
N LEU A 119 9.43 4.50 -2.01
CA LEU A 119 10.61 3.68 -1.72
C LEU A 119 10.97 2.77 -2.89
N MET A 120 9.98 2.19 -3.57
CA MET A 120 10.18 1.38 -4.79
C MET A 120 10.91 2.19 -5.87
N PHE A 121 10.38 3.36 -6.23
CA PHE A 121 10.99 4.23 -7.25
C PHE A 121 12.37 4.73 -6.84
N ASN A 122 12.55 5.03 -5.56
CA ASN A 122 13.83 5.45 -5.01
C ASN A 122 14.92 4.38 -5.11
N ILE A 123 14.59 3.12 -4.83
CA ILE A 123 15.54 2.00 -5.00
C ILE A 123 15.97 1.89 -6.46
N ILE A 124 15.03 2.01 -7.40
CA ILE A 124 15.33 1.95 -8.84
C ILE A 124 16.25 3.10 -9.24
N ILE A 125 15.96 4.33 -8.82
CA ILE A 125 16.76 5.51 -9.17
C ILE A 125 18.19 5.42 -8.63
N ASP A 126 18.36 4.98 -7.38
CA ASP A 126 19.66 5.00 -6.71
C ASP A 126 20.55 3.82 -7.14
N TRP A 127 19.97 2.63 -7.35
CA TRP A 127 20.72 1.39 -7.49
C TRP A 127 20.74 0.83 -8.91
N ALA A 128 19.75 1.16 -9.75
CA ALA A 128 19.70 0.61 -11.10
C ALA A 128 20.65 1.30 -12.09
N PRO A 129 21.17 0.57 -13.09
CA PRO A 129 21.94 1.14 -14.19
C PRO A 129 21.10 2.13 -15.01
N GLN A 130 21.68 3.26 -15.42
CA GLN A 130 20.96 4.34 -16.14
C GLN A 130 20.19 3.83 -17.37
N ALA A 131 20.78 2.92 -18.14
CA ALA A 131 20.15 2.34 -19.34
C ALA A 131 18.89 1.50 -19.06
N GLN A 132 18.70 1.03 -17.83
CA GLN A 132 17.62 0.10 -17.45
C GLN A 132 16.64 0.69 -16.43
N LYS A 133 16.87 1.92 -15.96
CA LYS A 133 15.97 2.60 -15.01
C LYS A 133 14.53 2.66 -15.53
N GLY A 134 14.35 3.03 -16.80
CA GLY A 134 13.02 3.07 -17.43
C GLY A 134 12.32 1.72 -17.42
N MET A 135 13.04 0.64 -17.76
CA MET A 135 12.49 -0.73 -17.75
C MET A 135 12.08 -1.16 -16.34
N LEU A 136 12.93 -0.93 -15.34
CA LEU A 136 12.65 -1.30 -13.96
C LEU A 136 11.55 -0.45 -13.33
N MET A 137 11.47 0.84 -13.67
CA MET A 137 10.32 1.70 -13.33
C MET A 137 9.03 1.16 -13.95
N GLY A 138 9.07 0.77 -15.23
CA GLY A 138 7.95 0.13 -15.91
C GLY A 138 7.45 -1.13 -15.20
N ILE A 139 8.37 -2.02 -14.80
CA ILE A 139 8.03 -3.24 -14.04
C ILE A 139 7.40 -2.90 -12.69
N GLY A 140 7.96 -1.95 -11.94
CA GLY A 140 7.39 -1.51 -10.65
C GLY A 140 5.98 -0.92 -10.79
N THR A 141 5.78 -0.08 -11.80
CA THR A 141 4.46 0.48 -12.12
C THR A 141 3.49 -0.60 -12.58
N LEU A 142 3.92 -1.57 -13.38
CA LEU A 142 3.10 -2.70 -13.83
C LEU A 142 2.56 -3.49 -12.65
N ILE A 143 3.42 -3.82 -11.67
CA ILE A 143 3.01 -4.54 -10.45
C ILE A 143 1.88 -3.77 -9.76
N THR A 144 2.03 -2.45 -9.58
CA THR A 144 1.04 -1.63 -8.88
C THR A 144 -0.23 -1.43 -9.72
N ALA A 145 -0.11 -1.33 -11.04
CA ALA A 145 -1.22 -1.09 -11.97
C ALA A 145 -2.16 -2.29 -12.14
N ILE A 146 -1.70 -3.50 -11.84
CA ILE A 146 -2.55 -4.70 -11.83
C ILE A 146 -3.49 -4.71 -10.61
N ALA A 147 -3.11 -4.05 -9.50
CA ALA A 147 -3.86 -4.09 -8.26
C ALA A 147 -5.32 -3.61 -8.39
N PRO A 148 -5.64 -2.46 -9.02
CA PRO A 148 -7.02 -1.99 -9.15
C PRO A 148 -7.90 -2.90 -10.04
N ALA A 149 -7.30 -3.62 -10.99
CA ALA A 149 -8.04 -4.55 -11.82
C ALA A 149 -8.47 -5.79 -11.02
N LEU A 150 -7.63 -6.25 -10.09
CA LEU A 150 -7.89 -7.43 -9.26
C LEU A 150 -8.65 -7.11 -7.97
N GLY A 151 -8.57 -5.87 -7.48
CA GLY A 151 -9.21 -5.43 -6.23
C GLY A 151 -10.70 -5.75 -6.18
N PRO A 152 -11.50 -5.37 -7.19
CA PRO A 152 -12.92 -5.67 -7.24
C PRO A 152 -13.25 -7.17 -7.19
N THR A 153 -12.51 -7.97 -7.96
CA THR A 153 -12.70 -9.43 -7.98
C THR A 153 -12.37 -10.04 -6.62
N PHE A 154 -11.28 -9.59 -5.99
CA PHE A 154 -10.88 -10.06 -4.67
C PHE A 154 -11.87 -9.65 -3.57
N GLY A 155 -12.29 -8.39 -3.54
CA GLY A 155 -13.28 -7.89 -2.58
C GLY A 155 -14.64 -8.57 -2.74
N GLY A 156 -15.10 -8.75 -3.98
CA GLY A 156 -16.34 -9.47 -4.27
C GLY A 156 -16.30 -10.94 -3.88
N PHE A 157 -15.18 -11.62 -4.10
CA PHE A 157 -15.00 -13.02 -3.66
C PHE A 157 -15.04 -13.15 -2.14
N ILE A 158 -14.39 -12.23 -1.41
CA ILE A 158 -14.39 -12.21 0.06
C ILE A 158 -15.79 -12.00 0.60
N VAL A 159 -16.48 -10.94 0.16
CA VAL A 159 -17.86 -10.64 0.58
C VAL A 159 -18.80 -11.80 0.23
N GLY A 160 -18.68 -12.34 -0.98
CA GLY A 160 -19.52 -13.47 -1.41
C GLY A 160 -19.28 -14.77 -0.64
N SER A 161 -18.08 -14.98 -0.09
CA SER A 161 -17.73 -16.20 0.65
C SER A 161 -17.90 -16.07 2.17
N LEU A 162 -17.70 -14.87 2.73
CA LEU A 162 -17.61 -14.64 4.18
C LEU A 162 -18.73 -13.74 4.74
N GLY A 163 -19.52 -13.07 3.89
CA GLY A 163 -20.65 -12.22 4.29
C GLY A 163 -20.45 -10.75 3.95
#